data_AF-A0A6B3LV88-F1
#
_entry.id   AF-A0A6B3LV88-F1
#
_cell.length_a   1.000
_cell.length_b   1.000
_cell.length_c   1.000
_cell.angle_alpha   90.00
_cell.angle_beta   90.00
_cell.angle_gamma   90.00
#
_symmetry.space_group_name_H-M   'P 1'
#
loop_
_entity.id
_entity.type
_entity.pdbx_description
1 polymer ?
#
loop_
_entity_poly.entity_id
_entity_poly.type
_entity_poly.pdbx_seq_one_letter_code
_entity_poly.pdbx_strand_id
1 'polypeptide(L)'
;MSAFNRWVTPLNCRDTEPASRSGTIEYEDFSPQIDVLGPMLYTLFQERWQEVQLGHVVEGSVLELEFSQPPKICVVYDGYLTVATESWHLHLCVEENLGGPHQKTPPNLRQQRLVGRAALYRGLNERGKARSWGIQFWNGTGEKMMNLFLPNPFLGEEEDLLPENKPCLEKLALYEELRQIYVQGIRPIPYTTNPLKRPYLSVCRSSRCYPSRNWQPVCEAMQQAVAEAGLEVNVISSGCLEVCKLGPVVYYSGDDRSPELRQQTWYTRVKPGVARQIVQEHLVNGRKLTAHLYPPKS
;
A
#
# COMPACT_ATOMS: atom_id res chain seq x y z
N MET A 1 20.23 2.13 12.31
CA MET A 1 18.79 1.97 12.03
C MET A 1 18.06 2.11 13.34
N SER A 2 17.21 3.13 13.50
CA SER A 2 16.33 3.20 14.67
C SER A 2 15.38 2.01 14.63
N ALA A 3 15.14 1.37 15.78
CA ALA A 3 14.15 0.32 15.88
C ALA A 3 12.76 0.85 15.48
N PHE A 4 11.96 0.03 14.79
CA PHE A 4 10.59 0.38 14.43
C PHE A 4 9.77 0.71 15.69
N ASN A 5 9.26 1.93 15.78
CA ASN A 5 8.46 2.34 16.94
C ASN A 5 7.02 1.84 16.78
N ARG A 6 6.59 0.98 17.70
CA ARG A 6 5.26 0.39 17.71
C ARG A 6 4.20 1.28 18.36
N TRP A 7 4.60 2.36 19.03
CA TRP A 7 3.69 3.25 19.73
C TRP A 7 3.46 4.52 18.94
N VAL A 8 2.21 4.76 18.57
CA VAL A 8 1.79 5.96 17.85
C VAL A 8 1.72 7.13 18.82
N THR A 9 2.26 8.28 18.43
CA THR A 9 2.02 9.55 19.11
C THR A 9 0.70 10.14 18.59
N PRO A 10 -0.34 10.30 19.43
CA PRO A 10 -1.61 10.87 19.01
C PRO A 10 -1.45 12.29 18.46
N LEU A 11 -2.10 12.58 17.34
CA LEU A 11 -2.13 13.94 16.79
C LEU A 11 -3.09 14.85 17.57
N ASN A 12 -4.09 14.27 18.23
CA ASN A 12 -5.16 15.00 18.95
C ASN A 12 -5.85 16.07 18.09
N CYS A 13 -5.91 15.84 16.78
CA CYS A 13 -6.56 16.72 15.82
C CYS A 13 -7.94 16.13 15.47
N ARG A 14 -8.96 16.96 15.61
CA ARG A 14 -10.33 16.66 15.22
C ARG A 14 -10.85 17.74 14.31
N ASP A 15 -11.64 17.33 13.33
CA ASP A 15 -12.18 18.22 12.32
C ASP A 15 -13.60 17.77 11.94
N THR A 16 -14.38 18.67 11.38
CA THR A 16 -15.74 18.39 10.95
C THR A 16 -16.06 19.07 9.65
N GLU A 17 -16.76 18.37 8.75
CA GLU A 17 -17.30 18.96 7.52
C GLU A 17 -18.79 18.64 7.34
N PRO A 18 -19.55 19.48 6.63
CA PRO A 18 -20.90 19.15 6.23
C PRO A 18 -20.93 17.88 5.36
N ALA A 19 -21.85 16.96 5.64
CA ALA A 19 -22.08 15.83 4.76
C ALA A 19 -22.85 16.27 3.49
N SER A 20 -22.79 15.48 2.42
CA SER A 20 -23.55 15.73 1.17
C SER A 20 -25.07 15.60 1.34
N ARG A 21 -25.50 14.88 2.37
CA ARG A 21 -26.88 14.88 2.91
C ARG A 21 -26.91 15.69 4.20
N SER A 22 -28.09 15.95 4.73
CA SER A 22 -28.21 16.60 6.03
C SER A 22 -27.49 15.79 7.13
N GLY A 23 -26.50 16.41 7.77
CA GLY A 23 -25.58 15.75 8.69
C GLY A 23 -24.18 16.37 8.70
N THR A 24 -23.24 15.67 9.32
CA THR A 24 -21.85 16.12 9.52
C THR A 24 -20.91 14.92 9.46
N ILE A 25 -19.73 15.07 8.87
CA ILE A 25 -18.66 14.08 8.98
C ILE A 25 -17.68 14.57 10.04
N GLU A 26 -17.41 13.73 11.03
CA GLU A 26 -16.35 13.97 12.02
C GLU A 26 -15.09 13.20 11.62
N TYR A 27 -13.93 13.82 11.76
CA TYR A 27 -12.62 13.25 11.51
C TYR A 27 -11.77 13.24 12.79
N GLU A 28 -11.04 12.16 13.00
CA GLU A 28 -9.96 12.07 13.96
C GLU A 28 -8.68 11.69 13.23
N ASP A 29 -7.74 12.63 13.17
CA ASP A 29 -6.53 12.48 12.37
C ASP A 29 -5.52 11.53 13.04
N PHE A 30 -4.80 10.78 12.20
CA PHE A 30 -3.63 9.99 12.61
C PHE A 30 -2.46 10.24 11.67
N SER A 31 -1.25 9.84 12.09
CA SER A 31 -0.03 10.12 11.33
C SER A 31 -0.06 9.47 9.94
N PRO A 32 0.12 10.24 8.84
CA PRO A 32 0.19 9.69 7.49
C PRO A 32 1.55 9.07 7.16
N GLN A 33 2.52 9.14 8.07
CA GLN A 33 3.87 8.60 7.87
C GLN A 33 3.82 7.09 7.65
N ILE A 34 4.66 6.58 6.74
CA ILE A 34 4.64 5.17 6.32
C ILE A 34 4.83 4.17 7.46
N ASP A 35 5.53 4.55 8.54
CA ASP A 35 5.71 3.68 9.72
C ASP A 35 4.48 3.58 10.63
N VAL A 36 3.50 4.46 10.45
CA VAL A 36 2.19 4.38 11.11
C VAL A 36 1.12 3.90 10.12
N LEU A 37 1.04 4.55 8.96
CA LEU A 37 0.05 4.26 7.92
C LEU A 37 0.26 2.89 7.28
N GLY A 38 1.51 2.48 7.05
CA GLY A 38 1.83 1.23 6.35
C GLY A 38 1.34 -0.03 7.08
N PRO A 39 1.63 -0.21 8.38
CA PRO A 39 1.06 -1.28 9.18
C PRO A 39 -0.47 -1.34 9.14
N MET A 40 -1.15 -0.19 9.25
CA MET A 40 -2.61 -0.12 9.17
C MET A 40 -3.11 -0.65 7.83
N LEU A 41 -2.59 -0.11 6.73
CA LEU A 41 -3.00 -0.50 5.38
C LEU A 41 -2.69 -1.99 5.12
N TYR A 42 -1.56 -2.51 5.63
CA TYR A 42 -1.26 -3.93 5.54
C TYR A 42 -2.29 -4.77 6.28
N THR A 43 -2.64 -4.45 7.54
CA THR A 43 -3.69 -5.15 8.28
C THR A 43 -5.00 -5.16 7.49
N LEU A 44 -5.42 -4.01 6.95
CA LEU A 44 -6.68 -3.89 6.21
C LEU A 44 -6.68 -4.71 4.92
N PHE A 45 -5.60 -4.68 4.14
CA PHE A 45 -5.57 -5.34 2.82
C PHE A 45 -5.08 -6.79 2.82
N GLN A 46 -4.36 -7.23 3.85
CA GLN A 46 -3.84 -8.62 3.92
C GLN A 46 -4.57 -9.48 4.95
N GLU A 47 -5.01 -8.90 6.06
CA GLU A 47 -5.56 -9.67 7.18
C GLU A 47 -7.06 -9.49 7.34
N ARG A 48 -7.59 -8.30 7.00
CA ARG A 48 -8.98 -7.88 7.22
C ARG A 48 -9.69 -7.46 5.93
N TRP A 49 -9.24 -7.97 4.78
CA TRP A 49 -9.73 -7.54 3.46
C TRP A 49 -11.23 -7.81 3.27
N GLN A 50 -11.79 -8.81 3.97
CA GLN A 50 -13.22 -9.12 3.96
C GLN A 50 -14.08 -8.05 4.64
N GLU A 51 -13.49 -7.20 5.47
CA GLU A 51 -14.21 -6.22 6.30
C GLU A 51 -14.08 -4.79 5.76
N VAL A 52 -13.38 -4.61 4.63
CA VAL A 52 -13.05 -3.29 4.10
C VAL A 52 -13.44 -3.21 2.64
N GLN A 53 -14.16 -2.14 2.30
CA GLN A 53 -14.43 -1.78 0.91
C GLN A 53 -13.63 -0.52 0.55
N LEU A 54 -13.27 -0.39 -0.72
CA LEU A 54 -12.61 0.79 -1.26
C LEU A 54 -13.64 1.72 -1.90
N GLY A 55 -13.56 3.00 -1.58
CA GLY A 55 -14.36 4.05 -2.19
C GLY A 55 -13.50 5.07 -2.93
N HIS A 56 -14.05 5.65 -3.98
CA HIS A 56 -13.63 6.93 -4.52
C HIS A 56 -14.88 7.77 -4.77
N VAL A 57 -15.12 8.69 -3.84
CA VAL A 57 -16.33 9.51 -3.79
C VAL A 57 -15.97 10.94 -4.18
N VAL A 58 -16.50 11.41 -5.31
CA VAL A 58 -16.38 12.79 -5.77
C VAL A 58 -17.76 13.33 -6.12
N GLU A 59 -17.90 14.65 -6.19
CA GLU A 59 -19.18 15.24 -6.59
C GLU A 59 -19.55 14.79 -8.01
N GLY A 60 -20.73 14.19 -8.15
CA GLY A 60 -21.24 13.66 -9.42
C GLY A 60 -20.74 12.27 -9.82
N SER A 61 -19.88 11.60 -9.04
CA SER A 61 -19.46 10.22 -9.35
C SER A 61 -18.97 9.46 -8.12
N VAL A 62 -19.38 8.19 -8.02
CA VAL A 62 -18.94 7.27 -6.97
C VAL A 62 -18.47 5.97 -7.60
N LEU A 63 -17.31 5.49 -7.15
CA LEU A 63 -16.81 4.15 -7.42
C LEU A 63 -16.60 3.44 -6.10
N GLU A 64 -17.20 2.27 -5.94
CA GLU A 64 -16.99 1.39 -4.79
C GLU A 64 -16.50 0.03 -5.30
N LEU A 65 -15.50 -0.53 -4.61
CA LEU A 65 -14.87 -1.78 -4.96
C LEU A 65 -14.75 -2.65 -3.72
N GLU A 66 -15.17 -3.89 -3.87
CA GLU A 66 -15.08 -4.91 -2.84
C GLU A 66 -14.04 -5.97 -3.20
N PHE A 67 -13.52 -6.62 -2.16
CA PHE A 67 -12.67 -7.78 -2.32
C PHE A 67 -13.51 -9.06 -2.32
N SER A 68 -13.47 -9.81 -3.41
CA SER A 68 -14.04 -11.16 -3.48
C SER A 68 -13.07 -12.26 -3.06
N GLN A 69 -11.78 -11.93 -2.95
CA GLN A 69 -10.69 -12.82 -2.61
C GLN A 69 -9.50 -12.02 -2.05
N PRO A 70 -8.55 -12.67 -1.35
CA PRO A 70 -7.36 -12.01 -0.87
C PRO A 70 -6.57 -11.34 -2.01
N PRO A 71 -6.02 -10.12 -1.81
CA PRO A 71 -5.19 -9.49 -2.82
C PRO A 71 -3.95 -10.32 -3.16
N LYS A 72 -3.63 -10.39 -4.45
CA LYS A 72 -2.42 -11.08 -4.96
C LYS A 72 -1.15 -10.29 -4.71
N ILE A 73 -1.27 -8.97 -4.61
CA ILE A 73 -0.16 -8.03 -4.40
C ILE A 73 -0.59 -7.03 -3.34
N CYS A 74 0.30 -6.76 -2.38
CA CYS A 74 0.23 -5.63 -1.45
C CYS A 74 1.67 -5.19 -1.15
N VAL A 75 2.21 -4.29 -1.96
CA VAL A 75 3.61 -3.83 -1.85
C VAL A 75 3.71 -2.35 -2.14
N VAL A 76 4.74 -1.68 -1.62
CA VAL A 76 5.08 -0.30 -2.01
C VAL A 76 6.13 -0.34 -3.12
N TYR A 77 5.79 0.20 -4.28
CA TYR A 77 6.71 0.40 -5.40
C TYR A 77 6.76 1.88 -5.76
N ASP A 78 7.98 2.46 -5.75
CA ASP A 78 8.24 3.86 -6.13
C ASP A 78 7.21 4.84 -5.52
N GLY A 79 7.08 4.81 -4.19
CA GLY A 79 6.15 5.69 -3.46
C GLY A 79 4.71 5.20 -3.34
N TYR A 80 4.26 4.32 -4.23
CA TYR A 80 2.87 3.87 -4.27
C TYR A 80 2.68 2.51 -3.62
N LEU A 81 1.84 2.45 -2.58
CA LEU A 81 1.18 1.22 -2.19
C LEU A 81 0.34 0.73 -3.38
N THR A 82 0.63 -0.47 -3.84
CA THR A 82 -0.11 -1.16 -4.88
C THR A 82 -0.80 -2.37 -4.26
N VAL A 83 -2.13 -2.37 -4.31
CA VAL A 83 -2.95 -3.53 -3.95
C VAL A 83 -3.63 -4.03 -5.22
N ALA A 84 -3.43 -5.29 -5.57
CA ALA A 84 -3.97 -5.85 -6.81
C ALA A 84 -4.74 -7.14 -6.56
N THR A 85 -5.97 -7.19 -7.09
CA THR A 85 -6.81 -8.37 -7.20
C THR A 85 -6.67 -8.97 -8.61
N GLU A 86 -7.54 -9.91 -8.97
CA GLU A 86 -7.61 -10.40 -10.34
C GLU A 86 -8.26 -9.41 -11.32
N SER A 87 -9.24 -8.65 -10.85
CA SER A 87 -10.10 -7.82 -11.70
C SER A 87 -9.78 -6.33 -11.63
N TRP A 88 -9.15 -5.88 -10.54
CA TRP A 88 -8.85 -4.47 -10.32
C TRP A 88 -7.58 -4.29 -9.48
N HIS A 89 -7.02 -3.08 -9.50
CA HIS A 89 -5.95 -2.68 -8.59
C HIS A 89 -6.12 -1.23 -8.16
N LEU A 90 -5.46 -0.86 -7.07
CA LEU A 90 -5.37 0.53 -6.60
C LEU A 90 -3.90 0.93 -6.45
N HIS A 91 -3.67 2.25 -6.48
CA HIS A 91 -2.40 2.87 -6.15
C HIS A 91 -2.61 4.04 -5.19
N LEU A 92 -2.04 3.97 -3.99
CA LEU A 92 -2.06 5.05 -2.99
C LEU A 92 -0.63 5.52 -2.70
N CYS A 93 -0.35 6.81 -2.88
CA CYS A 93 0.98 7.39 -2.72
C CYS A 93 1.32 7.58 -1.22
N VAL A 94 1.97 6.61 -0.61
CA VAL A 94 2.29 6.60 0.83
C VAL A 94 3.73 7.01 1.13
N GLU A 95 4.54 7.17 0.08
CA GLU A 95 5.91 7.70 0.11
C GLU A 95 6.19 8.50 -1.16
N GLU A 96 7.31 9.23 -1.21
CA GLU A 96 7.64 10.01 -2.41
C GLU A 96 7.83 9.09 -3.62
N ASN A 97 7.06 9.36 -4.67
CA ASN A 97 7.26 8.76 -5.97
C ASN A 97 8.45 9.43 -6.67
N LEU A 98 9.54 8.71 -6.89
CA LEU A 98 10.72 9.26 -7.55
C LEU A 98 10.52 9.35 -9.07
N GLY A 99 9.72 8.47 -9.66
CA GLY A 99 9.52 8.39 -11.12
C GLY A 99 10.50 7.43 -11.76
N GLY A 100 10.59 6.23 -11.17
CA GLY A 100 11.38 5.11 -11.63
C GLY A 100 12.90 5.33 -11.56
N PRO A 101 13.69 4.54 -12.31
CA PRO A 101 15.16 4.52 -12.22
C PRO A 101 15.87 5.82 -12.58
N HIS A 102 15.17 6.75 -13.25
CA HIS A 102 15.73 8.05 -13.63
C HIS A 102 15.22 9.19 -12.75
N GLN A 103 14.43 8.88 -11.72
CA GLN A 103 13.88 9.84 -10.79
C GLN A 103 13.18 11.04 -11.46
N LYS A 104 12.35 10.75 -12.48
CA LYS A 104 11.77 11.77 -13.36
C LYS A 104 10.71 12.65 -12.71
N THR A 105 10.14 12.23 -11.58
CA THR A 105 9.11 13.01 -10.88
C THR A 105 9.78 14.20 -10.19
N PRO A 106 9.40 15.45 -10.50
CA PRO A 106 10.00 16.63 -9.88
C PRO A 106 9.57 16.76 -8.42
N PRO A 107 10.40 17.35 -7.52
CA PRO A 107 10.14 17.37 -6.08
C PRO A 107 8.77 17.91 -5.66
N ASN A 108 8.30 19.00 -6.29
CA ASN A 108 6.98 19.58 -6.02
C ASN A 108 5.85 18.59 -6.28
N LEU A 109 5.95 17.81 -7.35
CA LEU A 109 4.95 16.79 -7.70
C LEU A 109 5.01 15.58 -6.76
N ARG A 110 6.20 15.23 -6.24
CA ARG A 110 6.34 14.18 -5.21
C ARG A 110 5.54 14.56 -3.95
N GLN A 111 5.69 15.79 -3.51
CA GLN A 111 5.00 16.33 -2.34
C GLN A 111 3.49 16.43 -2.56
N GLN A 112 3.05 16.91 -3.74
CA GLN A 112 1.62 16.95 -4.08
C GLN A 112 0.98 15.57 -4.05
N ARG A 113 1.63 14.53 -4.60
CA ARG A 113 1.04 13.19 -4.71
C ARG A 113 0.90 12.47 -3.39
N LEU A 114 1.84 12.69 -2.47
CA LEU A 114 1.95 11.99 -1.19
C LEU A 114 0.69 12.19 -0.33
N VAL A 115 0.27 11.15 0.40
CA VAL A 115 -0.75 11.29 1.46
C VAL A 115 -0.23 12.28 2.51
N GLY A 116 -0.84 13.47 2.55
CA GLY A 116 -0.50 14.55 3.46
C GLY A 116 -1.33 14.54 4.75
N ARG A 117 -2.53 13.93 4.71
CA ARG A 117 -3.44 13.77 5.86
C ARG A 117 -4.17 12.43 5.77
N ALA A 118 -4.38 11.80 6.91
CA ALA A 118 -5.19 10.59 7.04
C ALA A 118 -6.04 10.68 8.32
N ALA A 119 -7.31 10.27 8.24
CA ALA A 119 -8.23 10.34 9.37
C ALA A 119 -9.20 9.17 9.41
N LEU A 120 -9.53 8.71 10.61
CA LEU A 120 -10.74 7.92 10.82
C LEU A 120 -11.94 8.86 10.79
N TYR A 121 -13.01 8.49 10.11
CA TYR A 121 -14.22 9.30 10.06
C TYR A 121 -15.46 8.59 10.59
N ARG A 122 -16.42 9.40 11.03
CA ARG A 122 -17.81 8.99 11.29
C ARG A 122 -18.76 9.94 10.60
N GLY A 123 -19.66 9.41 9.79
CA GLY A 123 -20.78 10.18 9.24
C GLY A 123 -21.92 10.25 10.24
N LEU A 124 -22.29 11.44 10.68
CA LEU A 124 -23.39 11.71 11.59
C LEU A 124 -24.62 12.19 10.82
N ASN A 125 -25.81 11.76 11.26
CA ASN A 125 -27.06 12.35 10.79
C ASN A 125 -27.36 13.68 11.52
N GLU A 126 -28.44 14.37 11.13
CA GLU A 126 -28.91 15.63 11.74
C GLU A 126 -29.08 15.57 13.28
N ARG A 127 -29.30 14.37 13.84
CA ARG A 127 -29.46 14.16 15.29
C ARG A 127 -28.13 13.87 15.99
N GLY A 128 -27.00 14.03 15.31
CA GLY A 128 -25.66 13.74 15.82
C GLY A 128 -25.37 12.25 16.03
N LYS A 129 -26.17 11.34 15.46
CA LYS A 129 -25.93 9.90 15.58
C LYS A 129 -25.07 9.40 14.43
N ALA A 130 -24.00 8.67 14.73
CA ALA A 130 -23.16 8.03 13.74
C ALA A 130 -23.92 6.99 12.91
N ARG A 131 -23.69 6.99 11.60
CA ARG A 131 -24.36 6.17 10.58
C ARG A 131 -23.40 5.50 9.60
N SER A 132 -22.17 5.99 9.48
CA SER A 132 -21.12 5.40 8.66
C SER A 132 -19.76 5.61 9.31
N TRP A 133 -18.82 4.72 9.00
CA TRP A 133 -17.46 4.71 9.54
C TRP A 133 -16.48 4.42 8.40
N GLY A 134 -15.30 5.00 8.47
CA GLY A 134 -14.28 4.74 7.45
C GLY A 134 -12.98 5.46 7.70
N ILE A 135 -12.15 5.47 6.67
CA ILE A 135 -10.85 6.13 6.64
C ILE A 135 -10.80 7.03 5.42
N GLN A 136 -10.43 8.30 5.62
CA GLN A 136 -10.28 9.27 4.54
C GLN A 136 -8.81 9.67 4.41
N PHE A 137 -8.34 9.78 3.16
CA PHE A 137 -7.01 10.28 2.82
C PHE A 137 -7.11 11.57 2.04
N TRP A 138 -6.11 12.44 2.23
CA TRP A 138 -5.89 13.62 1.41
C TRP A 138 -4.43 13.68 0.96
N ASN A 139 -4.20 14.19 -0.25
CA ASN A 139 -2.86 14.36 -0.77
C ASN A 139 -2.15 15.60 -0.16
N GLY A 140 -0.92 15.89 -0.58
CA GLY A 140 -0.12 16.98 -0.05
C GLY A 140 -0.68 18.38 -0.36
N THR A 141 -1.66 18.50 -1.24
CA THR A 141 -2.40 19.74 -1.53
C THR A 141 -3.76 19.81 -0.86
N GLY A 142 -4.13 18.82 -0.05
CA GLY A 142 -5.42 18.77 0.66
C GLY A 142 -6.59 18.29 -0.20
N GLU A 143 -6.34 17.69 -1.36
CA GLU A 143 -7.39 17.09 -2.19
C GLU A 143 -7.76 15.72 -1.64
N LYS A 144 -9.07 15.43 -1.52
CA LYS A 144 -9.56 14.11 -1.10
C LYS A 144 -9.11 13.05 -2.11
N MET A 145 -8.53 11.98 -1.59
CA MET A 145 -8.17 10.79 -2.35
C MET A 145 -9.24 9.70 -2.13
N MET A 146 -8.96 8.48 -2.58
CA MET A 146 -9.75 7.30 -2.22
C MET A 146 -9.97 7.20 -0.71
N ASN A 147 -11.05 6.54 -0.30
CA ASN A 147 -11.41 6.28 1.08
C ASN A 147 -11.61 4.78 1.31
N LEU A 148 -11.56 4.34 2.57
CA LEU A 148 -11.90 2.98 2.95
C LEU A 148 -13.18 3.01 3.77
N PHE A 149 -14.16 2.21 3.38
CA PHE A 149 -15.37 2.00 4.17
C PHE A 149 -15.12 0.87 5.16
N LEU A 150 -15.51 1.11 6.41
CA LEU A 150 -15.41 0.13 7.50
C LEU A 150 -16.80 -0.44 7.79
N PRO A 151 -16.88 -1.61 8.48
CA PRO A 151 -18.15 -2.30 8.66
C PRO A 151 -19.22 -1.43 9.32
N ASN A 152 -20.42 -1.44 8.73
CA ASN A 152 -21.55 -0.66 9.21
C ASN A 152 -22.47 -1.52 10.09
N PRO A 153 -22.65 -1.21 11.40
CA PRO A 153 -23.52 -1.95 12.30
C PRO A 153 -25.01 -1.90 11.93
N PHE A 154 -25.42 -1.03 11.01
CA PHE A 154 -26.80 -0.95 10.55
C PHE A 154 -27.07 -1.72 9.25
N LEU A 155 -26.05 -2.35 8.65
CA LEU A 155 -26.19 -3.12 7.42
C LEU A 155 -26.07 -4.62 7.68
N GLY A 156 -26.91 -5.40 7.00
CA GLY A 156 -26.85 -6.85 6.91
C GLY A 156 -25.69 -7.32 6.02
N GLU A 157 -25.63 -8.62 5.74
CA GLU A 157 -24.59 -9.21 4.88
C GLU A 157 -24.78 -8.82 3.40
N GLU A 158 -26.03 -8.67 2.95
CA GLU A 158 -26.39 -8.26 1.58
C GLU A 158 -26.52 -6.72 1.47
N GLU A 159 -25.84 -5.97 2.34
CA GLU A 159 -25.94 -4.50 2.46
C GLU A 159 -27.34 -3.93 2.75
N ASP A 160 -28.31 -4.78 3.05
CA ASP A 160 -29.66 -4.36 3.45
C ASP A 160 -29.66 -3.64 4.80
N LEU A 161 -30.52 -2.63 4.95
CA LEU A 161 -30.73 -1.99 6.25
C LEU A 161 -31.33 -3.00 7.25
N LEU A 162 -30.64 -3.19 8.37
CA LEU A 162 -31.15 -4.00 9.47
C LEU A 162 -32.40 -3.35 10.09
N PRO A 163 -33.30 -4.15 10.71
CA PRO A 163 -34.48 -3.64 11.36
C PRO A 163 -34.16 -2.52 12.37
N GLU A 164 -35.04 -1.52 12.43
CA GLU A 164 -34.88 -0.41 13.36
C GLU A 164 -34.73 -0.94 14.81
N ASN A 165 -33.69 -0.46 15.51
CA ASN A 165 -33.27 -0.91 16.85
C ASN A 165 -32.59 -2.28 16.96
N LYS A 166 -32.17 -2.91 15.85
CA LYS A 166 -31.35 -4.13 15.88
C LYS A 166 -29.98 -3.96 15.20
N PRO A 167 -29.14 -3.00 15.63
CA PRO A 167 -27.80 -2.86 15.07
C PRO A 167 -26.90 -4.03 15.51
N CYS A 168 -26.06 -4.51 14.60
CA CYS A 168 -24.98 -5.44 14.91
C CYS A 168 -23.73 -4.65 15.35
N LEU A 169 -23.71 -4.22 16.62
CA LEU A 169 -22.66 -3.35 17.15
C LEU A 169 -21.26 -3.99 17.15
N GLU A 170 -21.18 -5.33 17.12
CA GLU A 170 -19.93 -6.07 17.00
C GLU A 170 -19.14 -5.70 15.72
N LYS A 171 -19.84 -5.25 14.66
CA LYS A 171 -19.20 -4.73 13.43
C LYS A 171 -18.29 -3.51 13.69
N LEU A 172 -18.47 -2.79 14.81
CA LEU A 172 -17.61 -1.67 15.18
C LEU A 172 -16.24 -2.08 15.76
N ALA A 173 -16.01 -3.38 16.01
CA ALA A 173 -14.77 -3.85 16.63
C ALA A 173 -13.51 -3.43 15.84
N LEU A 174 -13.56 -3.52 14.50
CA LEU A 174 -12.44 -3.08 13.65
C LEU A 174 -12.19 -1.58 13.77
N TYR A 175 -13.24 -0.75 13.72
CA TYR A 175 -13.10 0.71 13.87
C TYR A 175 -12.47 1.08 15.22
N GLU A 176 -12.96 0.49 16.31
CA GLU A 176 -12.43 0.77 17.65
C GLU A 176 -10.98 0.28 17.82
N GLU A 177 -10.65 -0.89 17.28
CA GLU A 177 -9.27 -1.39 17.27
C GLU A 177 -8.32 -0.43 16.55
N LEU A 178 -8.67 0.01 15.33
CA LEU A 178 -7.88 0.97 14.56
C LEU A 178 -7.73 2.28 15.33
N ARG A 179 -8.81 2.78 15.92
CA ARG A 179 -8.81 4.03 16.68
C ARG A 179 -7.91 3.94 17.92
N GLN A 180 -7.96 2.84 18.67
CA GLN A 180 -7.12 2.62 19.84
C GLN A 180 -5.62 2.58 19.50
N ILE A 181 -5.26 1.97 18.37
CA ILE A 181 -3.87 1.82 17.94
C ILE A 181 -3.36 3.12 17.30
N TYR A 182 -4.06 3.64 16.29
CA TYR A 182 -3.50 4.62 15.36
C TYR A 182 -3.91 6.06 15.67
N VAL A 183 -5.07 6.28 16.32
CA VAL A 183 -5.50 7.63 16.72
C VAL A 183 -5.10 7.91 18.17
N GLN A 184 -5.46 7.00 19.07
CA GLN A 184 -5.28 7.19 20.52
C GLN A 184 -3.91 6.74 21.03
N GLY A 185 -3.20 5.87 20.30
CA GLY A 185 -1.89 5.38 20.70
C GLY A 185 -1.88 4.57 22.01
N ILE A 186 -3.03 4.04 22.44
CA ILE A 186 -3.17 3.31 23.71
C ILE A 186 -2.94 1.80 23.55
N ARG A 187 -2.83 1.33 22.30
CA ARG A 187 -2.41 -0.03 21.96
C ARG A 187 -1.25 0.03 20.96
N PRO A 188 -0.29 -0.90 21.03
CA PRO A 188 0.83 -0.91 20.10
C PRO A 188 0.39 -1.40 18.72
N ILE A 189 1.07 -0.93 17.67
CA ILE A 189 1.01 -1.51 16.33
C ILE A 189 1.37 -3.02 16.43
N PRO A 190 0.59 -3.92 15.81
CA PRO A 190 0.72 -5.37 16.00
C PRO A 190 1.88 -6.01 15.22
N TYR A 191 2.89 -5.24 14.83
CA TYR A 191 4.08 -5.72 14.13
C TYR A 191 5.36 -5.26 14.82
N THR A 192 6.42 -6.07 14.71
CA THR A 192 7.76 -5.73 15.18
C THR A 192 8.58 -4.94 14.16
N THR A 193 8.16 -4.97 12.89
CA THR A 193 8.70 -4.18 11.77
C THR A 193 7.56 -3.73 10.87
N ASN A 194 7.78 -2.68 10.06
CA ASN A 194 6.78 -2.25 9.08
C ASN A 194 6.61 -3.32 7.97
N PRO A 195 5.45 -3.99 7.87
CA PRO A 195 5.28 -5.11 6.94
C PRO A 195 5.35 -4.68 5.46
N LEU A 196 4.96 -3.44 5.13
CA LEU A 196 5.10 -2.90 3.77
C LEU A 196 6.54 -2.55 3.38
N LYS A 197 7.45 -2.53 4.35
CA LYS A 197 8.89 -2.31 4.14
C LYS A 197 9.67 -3.62 4.04
N ARG A 198 9.01 -4.79 4.05
CA ARG A 198 9.67 -6.08 3.82
C ARG A 198 10.23 -6.15 2.39
N PRO A 199 11.43 -6.71 2.20
CA PRO A 199 12.04 -6.80 0.88
C PRO A 199 11.21 -7.68 -0.05
N TYR A 200 11.19 -7.29 -1.32
CA TYR A 200 10.67 -8.11 -2.39
C TYR A 200 11.50 -7.90 -3.66
N LEU A 201 11.46 -8.93 -4.51
CA LEU A 201 11.94 -8.90 -5.88
C LEU A 201 10.73 -8.82 -6.80
N SER A 202 10.78 -7.94 -7.79
CA SER A 202 9.70 -7.77 -8.76
C SER A 202 10.23 -8.02 -10.17
N VAL A 203 9.63 -9.00 -10.85
CA VAL A 203 9.94 -9.33 -12.24
C VAL A 203 8.91 -8.66 -13.15
N CYS A 204 9.38 -7.78 -14.04
CA CYS A 204 8.51 -7.08 -14.98
C CYS A 204 7.86 -8.06 -15.96
N ARG A 205 6.52 -8.08 -15.95
CA ARG A 205 5.68 -8.89 -16.84
C ARG A 205 5.02 -8.05 -17.96
N SER A 206 5.29 -6.76 -18.06
CA SER A 206 4.57 -5.87 -18.98
C SER A 206 5.07 -5.85 -20.44
N SER A 207 4.34 -5.13 -21.30
CA SER A 207 4.67 -4.74 -22.68
C SER A 207 5.32 -5.84 -23.53
N ARG A 208 6.65 -5.86 -23.69
CA ARG A 208 7.37 -6.86 -24.51
C ARG A 208 7.60 -8.18 -23.78
N CYS A 209 7.61 -8.16 -22.46
CA CYS A 209 7.79 -9.35 -21.65
C CYS A 209 6.50 -10.18 -21.63
N TYR A 210 5.32 -9.56 -21.63
CA TYR A 210 4.04 -10.29 -21.59
C TYR A 210 3.89 -11.29 -22.75
N PRO A 211 4.01 -10.88 -24.04
CA PRO A 211 3.81 -11.78 -25.18
C PRO A 211 4.94 -12.79 -25.32
N SER A 212 6.18 -12.40 -25.00
CA SER A 212 7.33 -13.31 -25.12
C SER A 212 7.35 -14.38 -24.02
N ARG A 213 6.59 -14.22 -22.94
CA ARG A 213 6.57 -15.11 -21.76
C ARG A 213 7.94 -15.35 -21.08
N ASN A 214 8.98 -14.64 -21.51
CA ASN A 214 10.34 -14.73 -20.97
C ASN A 214 10.46 -14.28 -19.50
N TRP A 215 9.45 -13.60 -18.97
CA TRP A 215 9.40 -13.22 -17.54
C TRP A 215 9.17 -14.42 -16.63
N GLN A 216 8.45 -15.45 -17.10
CA GLN A 216 8.02 -16.56 -16.26
C GLN A 216 9.20 -17.45 -15.83
N PRO A 217 10.08 -17.92 -16.74
CA PRO A 217 11.29 -18.67 -16.34
C PRO A 217 12.24 -17.86 -15.44
N VAL A 218 12.27 -16.54 -15.60
CA VAL A 218 13.06 -15.64 -14.73
C VAL A 218 12.48 -15.61 -13.32
N CYS A 219 11.15 -15.49 -13.20
CA CYS A 219 10.45 -15.49 -11.92
C CYS A 219 10.61 -16.82 -11.18
N GLU A 220 10.44 -17.95 -11.88
CA GLU A 220 10.60 -19.30 -11.32
C GLU A 220 12.04 -19.54 -10.84
N ALA A 221 13.05 -19.20 -11.65
CA ALA A 221 14.45 -19.32 -11.25
C ALA A 221 14.81 -18.44 -10.04
N MET A 222 14.19 -17.26 -9.94
CA MET A 222 14.38 -16.34 -8.81
C MET A 222 13.72 -16.86 -7.54
N GLN A 223 12.48 -17.35 -7.63
CA GLN A 223 11.78 -18.00 -6.52
C GLN A 223 12.57 -19.19 -5.97
N GLN A 224 13.04 -20.05 -6.87
CA GLN A 224 13.86 -21.19 -6.51
C GLN A 224 15.16 -20.78 -5.81
N ALA A 225 15.88 -19.79 -6.35
CA ALA A 225 17.14 -19.32 -5.75
C ALA A 225 16.93 -18.68 -4.37
N VAL A 226 15.86 -17.91 -4.17
CA VAL A 226 15.50 -17.34 -2.86
C VAL A 226 15.22 -18.44 -1.84
N ALA A 227 14.46 -19.46 -2.24
CA ALA A 227 14.15 -20.61 -1.39
C ALA A 227 15.40 -21.43 -1.03
N GLU A 228 16.27 -21.73 -2.01
CA GLU A 228 17.56 -22.42 -1.81
C GLU A 228 18.48 -21.65 -0.85
N ALA A 229 18.44 -20.32 -0.89
CA ALA A 229 19.22 -19.45 -0.02
C ALA A 229 18.61 -19.22 1.38
N GLY A 230 17.39 -19.71 1.65
CA GLY A 230 16.69 -19.50 2.92
C GLY A 230 16.34 -18.03 3.21
N LEU A 231 16.14 -17.22 2.17
CA LEU A 231 15.87 -15.79 2.31
C LEU A 231 14.37 -15.50 2.45
N GLU A 232 14.00 -14.65 3.40
CA GLU A 232 12.63 -14.13 3.55
C GLU A 232 12.37 -12.94 2.61
N VAL A 233 12.42 -13.19 1.29
CA VAL A 233 12.19 -12.18 0.25
C VAL A 233 11.09 -12.66 -0.69
N ASN A 234 9.99 -11.90 -0.80
CA ASN A 234 8.93 -12.26 -1.72
C ASN A 234 9.35 -12.02 -3.18
N VAL A 235 9.04 -12.94 -4.09
CA VAL A 235 9.24 -12.75 -5.52
C VAL A 235 7.88 -12.61 -6.19
N ILE A 236 7.61 -11.43 -6.74
CA ILE A 236 6.35 -11.10 -7.40
C ILE A 236 6.56 -10.78 -8.87
N SER A 237 5.50 -10.91 -9.67
CA SER A 237 5.45 -10.32 -11.01
C SER A 237 4.70 -8.98 -10.96
N SER A 238 5.12 -8.01 -11.75
CA SER A 238 4.50 -6.67 -11.78
C SER A 238 4.18 -6.20 -13.20
N GLY A 239 3.44 -5.09 -13.27
CA GLY A 239 3.30 -4.28 -14.47
C GLY A 239 4.62 -3.64 -14.94
N CYS A 240 4.54 -2.59 -15.75
CA CYS A 240 5.71 -1.97 -16.37
C CYS A 240 6.59 -1.31 -15.31
N LEU A 241 7.90 -1.58 -15.36
CA LEU A 241 8.92 -0.92 -14.53
C LEU A 241 9.67 0.19 -15.30
N GLU A 242 9.04 0.76 -16.34
CA GLU A 242 9.54 1.86 -17.18
C GLU A 242 10.79 1.61 -18.04
N VAL A 243 11.47 0.47 -17.90
CA VAL A 243 12.68 0.11 -18.67
C VAL A 243 12.43 -1.00 -19.70
N CYS A 244 11.31 -0.92 -20.42
CA CYS A 244 10.82 -2.04 -21.24
C CYS A 244 11.76 -2.51 -22.36
N LYS A 245 12.57 -1.62 -22.96
CA LYS A 245 13.49 -1.99 -24.07
C LYS A 245 14.63 -2.91 -23.63
N LEU A 246 14.87 -3.04 -22.32
CA LEU A 246 15.95 -3.84 -21.75
C LEU A 246 15.41 -5.01 -20.91
N GLY A 247 14.20 -5.50 -21.20
CA GLY A 247 13.58 -6.58 -20.45
C GLY A 247 14.19 -7.98 -20.69
N PRO A 248 13.87 -8.98 -19.84
CA PRO A 248 13.17 -8.85 -18.56
C PRO A 248 13.91 -7.97 -17.54
N VAL A 249 13.15 -7.17 -16.79
CA VAL A 249 13.64 -6.26 -15.75
C VAL A 249 13.31 -6.84 -14.39
N VAL A 250 14.26 -6.80 -13.46
CA VAL A 250 14.04 -7.15 -12.05
C VAL A 250 14.30 -5.94 -11.18
N TYR A 251 13.36 -5.60 -10.31
CA TYR A 251 13.54 -4.60 -9.24
C TYR A 251 13.74 -5.29 -7.90
N TYR A 252 14.65 -4.77 -7.07
CA TYR A 252 14.83 -5.19 -5.68
C TYR A 252 14.53 -4.03 -4.74
N SER A 253 13.53 -4.19 -3.87
CA SER A 253 13.11 -3.14 -2.92
C SER A 253 13.97 -3.08 -1.65
N GLY A 254 14.87 -4.06 -1.44
CA GLY A 254 15.63 -4.13 -0.19
C GLY A 254 16.64 -3.00 0.00
N ASP A 255 17.15 -2.43 -1.10
CA ASP A 255 18.10 -1.31 -1.07
C ASP A 255 17.41 0.05 -0.84
N ASP A 256 16.11 0.16 -1.13
CA ASP A 256 15.31 1.39 -1.03
C ASP A 256 14.82 1.66 0.40
N ARG A 257 15.73 1.52 1.38
CA ARG A 257 15.37 1.59 2.81
C ARG A 257 16.14 2.61 3.63
N SER A 258 17.13 3.29 3.04
CA SER A 258 17.74 4.46 3.69
C SER A 258 17.04 5.74 3.20
N PRO A 259 16.41 6.53 4.09
CA PRO A 259 15.80 7.80 3.74
C PRO A 259 16.79 8.77 3.07
N GLU A 260 18.07 8.66 3.40
CA GLU A 260 19.13 9.56 2.93
C GLU A 260 19.62 9.21 1.53
N LEU A 261 19.49 7.95 1.11
CA LEU A 261 20.12 7.44 -0.10
C LEU A 261 19.15 6.87 -1.14
N ARG A 262 17.92 6.47 -0.73
CA ARG A 262 16.87 5.82 -1.56
C ARG A 262 17.45 5.14 -2.80
N GLN A 263 18.34 4.17 -2.56
CA GLN A 263 19.03 3.47 -3.63
C GLN A 263 18.10 2.40 -4.16
N GLN A 264 17.37 2.70 -5.21
CA GLN A 264 16.59 1.71 -5.91
C GLN A 264 17.49 0.91 -6.87
N THR A 265 17.33 -0.40 -6.91
CA THR A 265 18.14 -1.29 -7.76
C THR A 265 17.27 -1.99 -8.79
N TRP A 266 17.60 -1.80 -10.06
CA TRP A 266 17.04 -2.54 -11.17
C TRP A 266 18.13 -3.31 -11.91
N TYR A 267 17.75 -4.50 -12.37
CA TYR A 267 18.54 -5.34 -13.27
C TYR A 267 17.83 -5.47 -14.60
N THR A 268 18.58 -5.45 -15.68
CA THR A 268 18.07 -5.54 -17.05
C THR A 268 18.61 -6.76 -17.78
N ARG A 269 17.92 -7.16 -18.85
CA ARG A 269 18.24 -8.32 -19.70
C ARG A 269 18.39 -9.59 -18.86
N VAL A 270 17.57 -9.71 -17.82
CA VAL A 270 17.68 -10.81 -16.86
C VAL A 270 17.22 -12.10 -17.54
N LYS A 271 18.09 -13.11 -17.48
CA LYS A 271 17.82 -14.50 -17.87
C LYS A 271 17.74 -15.36 -16.61
N PRO A 272 17.22 -16.61 -16.66
CA PRO A 272 17.18 -17.49 -15.49
C PRO A 272 18.51 -17.64 -14.74
N GLY A 273 19.63 -17.75 -15.47
CA GLY A 273 20.96 -17.80 -14.84
C GLY A 273 21.34 -16.50 -14.11
N VAL A 274 21.01 -15.35 -14.70
CA VAL A 274 21.23 -14.03 -14.07
C VAL A 274 20.32 -13.86 -12.86
N ALA A 275 19.09 -14.37 -12.90
CA ALA A 275 18.16 -14.35 -11.76
C ALA A 275 18.76 -15.04 -10.53
N ARG A 276 19.35 -16.23 -10.71
CA ARG A 276 20.06 -16.95 -9.64
C ARG A 276 21.27 -16.15 -9.13
N GLN A 277 22.05 -15.55 -10.04
CA GLN A 277 23.19 -14.71 -9.67
C GLN A 277 22.76 -13.46 -8.89
N ILE A 278 21.63 -12.82 -9.23
CA ILE A 278 21.10 -11.68 -8.45
C ILE A 278 20.87 -12.10 -7.00
N VAL A 279 20.23 -13.25 -6.77
CA VAL A 279 20.00 -13.72 -5.40
C VAL A 279 21.33 -14.01 -4.68
N GLN A 280 22.22 -14.79 -5.30
CA GLN A 280 23.46 -15.21 -4.66
C GLN A 280 24.44 -14.06 -4.44
N GLU A 281 24.70 -13.25 -5.46
CA GLU A 281 25.69 -12.17 -5.36
C GLU A 281 25.12 -10.96 -4.65
N HIS A 282 23.90 -10.51 -5.00
CA HIS A 282 23.39 -9.29 -4.41
C HIS A 282 22.74 -9.52 -3.06
N LEU A 283 21.76 -10.42 -2.95
CA LEU A 283 21.00 -10.57 -1.71
C LEU A 283 21.77 -11.32 -0.63
N VAL A 284 22.55 -12.34 -0.99
CA VAL A 284 23.37 -13.10 -0.02
C VAL A 284 24.71 -12.41 0.23
N ASN A 285 25.46 -12.07 -0.82
CA ASN A 285 26.83 -11.52 -0.67
C ASN A 285 26.90 -9.98 -0.62
N GLY A 286 25.79 -9.25 -0.82
CA GLY A 286 25.78 -7.78 -0.85
C GLY A 286 26.41 -7.15 -2.10
N ARG A 287 26.73 -7.94 -3.14
CA ARG A 287 27.42 -7.50 -4.37
C ARG A 287 26.47 -7.37 -5.56
N LYS A 288 26.20 -6.13 -5.97
CA LYS A 288 25.37 -5.84 -7.15
C LYS A 288 26.05 -6.30 -8.45
N LEU A 289 25.28 -6.95 -9.33
CA LEU A 289 25.75 -7.38 -10.66
C LEU A 289 25.88 -6.18 -11.61
N THR A 290 27.05 -5.54 -11.64
CA THR A 290 27.31 -4.31 -12.41
C THR A 290 26.96 -4.41 -13.89
N ALA A 291 27.21 -5.56 -14.52
CA ALA A 291 26.90 -5.79 -15.93
C ALA A 291 25.39 -5.74 -16.28
N HIS A 292 24.52 -5.90 -15.27
CA HIS A 292 23.06 -5.91 -15.44
C HIS A 292 22.36 -4.71 -14.80
N LEU A 293 23.07 -3.88 -14.03
CA LEU A 293 22.49 -2.75 -13.31
C LEU A 293 21.88 -1.72 -14.26
N TYR A 294 20.80 -1.11 -13.79
CA TYR A 294 20.15 0.02 -14.43
C TYR A 294 19.89 1.17 -13.45
N PRO A 295 20.20 2.43 -13.84
CA PRO A 295 20.93 2.80 -15.06
C PRO A 295 22.35 2.19 -15.09
N PRO A 296 22.97 1.98 -16.28
CA PRO A 296 24.34 1.48 -16.37
C PRO A 296 25.29 2.42 -15.62
N LYS A 297 26.31 1.87 -14.96
CA LYS A 297 27.38 2.72 -14.42
C LYS A 297 28.08 3.43 -15.58
N SER A 298 28.19 4.75 -15.46
CA SER A 298 29.03 5.60 -16.31
C SER A 298 30.50 5.21 -16.21
#